data_AF-A0A971D118-F1
#
_entry.id   AF-A0A971D118-F1
#
_cell.length_a   1.000
_cell.length_b   1.000
_cell.length_c   1.000
_cell.angle_alpha   90.00
_cell.angle_beta   90.00
_cell.angle_gamma   90.00
#
_symmetry.space_group_name_H-M   'P 1'
#
loop_
_entity.id
_entity.type
_entity.pdbx_description
1 polymer ?
#
loop_
_entity_poly.entity_id
_entity_poly.type
_entity_poly.pdbx_seq_one_letter_code
_entity_poly.pdbx_strand_id
1 'polypeptide(L)'
;MDRRRVVACVRGDAFTVAWDYPGRTLLEVRILRSSERAAWSADEGPAEGQEVVYQGVTGAFRDEGLPTDCSYRYTVFARHPGGEWTRWTEHTVQTAPADGAGRSRRSAGSGPRRRIVPVLLAVGLLFAALGPAPAVVASAGEPEAGGSEGKGAEAAPAHLDAALAAAGSDAGVAAVLDGRGAEVESATPWGGTAEEPAGYTIQYRWAAAQAATLDGRWPLLRPASSSPAPPYEATQYRIRASDVTGLQVDVLLDGPRVIQVKPVDGETQFVLHEQTWPPLSRLPWLTGRPWLLAPLFVALAAVFIVRAWLRSRAWNRRLPSMTRYDRQLVFRVTVLLFLAAGVVWQFYEGWFAVTGPTLGGSWSAGALAALPLLLIPPGLFVAALVLEIGAGPHRGSWALIAVLSGAAAAYFLVAATIGVTMNLNLSYFILLSVLTLIAIPRAFSAGKMGWSRSASMRYG
;
A
#
# COMPACT_ATOMS: atom_id res chain seq x y z
N MET A 1 2.46 -7.45 43.09
CA MET A 1 3.24 -6.39 43.76
C MET A 1 3.86 -5.49 42.72
N ASP A 2 3.29 -4.30 42.55
CA ASP A 2 3.69 -3.30 41.55
C ASP A 2 5.09 -2.75 41.84
N ARG A 3 6.07 -3.14 41.02
CA ARG A 3 7.42 -2.56 41.06
C ARG A 3 7.40 -1.16 40.44
N ARG A 4 7.18 -0.16 41.31
CA ARG A 4 7.45 1.26 41.04
C ARG A 4 8.90 1.42 40.59
N ARG A 5 9.16 2.06 39.46
CA ARG A 5 10.53 2.29 38.94
C ARG A 5 10.85 3.77 38.98
N VAL A 6 11.82 4.16 39.79
CA VAL A 6 12.46 5.49 39.75
C VAL A 6 13.90 5.28 39.34
N VAL A 7 14.37 6.04 38.35
CA VAL A 7 15.74 5.97 37.83
C VAL A 7 16.32 7.37 37.88
N ALA A 8 17.49 7.51 38.51
CA ALA A 8 18.22 8.76 38.60
C ALA A 8 19.60 8.63 37.94
N CYS A 9 20.08 9.73 37.35
CA CYS A 9 21.40 9.83 36.75
C CYS A 9 22.00 11.20 37.06
N VAL A 10 23.29 11.21 37.40
CA VAL A 10 24.10 12.41 37.60
C VAL A 10 25.07 12.51 36.45
N ARG A 11 25.11 13.65 35.75
CA ARG A 11 26.09 13.90 34.68
C ARG A 11 26.57 15.34 34.76
N GLY A 12 27.80 15.51 35.25
CA GLY A 12 28.42 16.83 35.40
C GLY A 12 27.71 17.68 36.46
N ASP A 13 27.16 18.80 36.03
CA ASP A 13 26.45 19.84 36.79
C ASP A 13 24.92 19.64 36.80
N ALA A 14 24.43 18.47 36.35
CA ALA A 14 23.01 18.21 36.24
C ALA A 14 22.59 16.88 36.90
N PHE A 15 21.47 16.94 37.62
CA PHE A 15 20.76 15.80 38.16
C PHE A 15 19.51 15.54 37.33
N THR A 16 19.30 14.30 36.89
CA THR A 16 18.09 13.88 36.17
C THR A 16 17.43 12.74 36.91
N VAL A 17 16.12 12.84 37.15
CA VAL A 17 15.32 11.77 37.74
C VAL A 17 14.07 11.54 36.90
N ALA A 18 13.77 10.26 36.64
CA ALA A 18 12.60 9.83 35.88
C ALA A 18 11.88 8.72 36.64
N TRP A 19 10.56 8.67 36.53
CA TRP A 19 9.72 7.69 37.21
C TRP A 19 8.66 7.13 36.28
N ASP A 20 8.32 5.86 36.50
CA ASP A 20 7.28 5.14 35.77
C ASP A 20 6.29 4.56 36.78
N TYR A 21 5.00 4.85 36.57
CA TYR A 21 3.91 4.37 37.41
C TYR A 21 2.99 3.46 36.59
N PRO A 22 2.89 2.16 36.92
CA PRO A 22 2.12 1.20 36.14
C PRO A 22 0.59 1.31 36.30
N GLY A 23 0.09 2.18 37.19
CA GLY A 23 -1.34 2.35 37.45
C GLY A 23 -2.04 3.31 36.49
N ARG A 24 -3.37 3.20 36.40
CA ARG A 24 -4.24 4.01 35.52
C ARG A 24 -4.50 5.44 36.01
N THR A 25 -4.01 5.81 37.19
CA THR A 25 -4.24 7.10 37.83
C THR A 25 -3.01 8.02 37.67
N LEU A 26 -3.26 9.30 37.37
CA LEU A 26 -2.23 10.33 37.40
C LEU A 26 -1.65 10.44 38.82
N LEU A 27 -0.36 10.70 38.92
CA LEU A 27 0.36 10.76 40.18
C LEU A 27 1.05 12.12 40.27
N GLU A 28 0.73 12.88 41.32
CA GLU A 28 1.38 14.15 41.61
C GLU A 28 2.71 13.85 42.28
N VAL A 29 3.78 14.48 41.79
CA VAL A 29 5.14 14.32 42.30
C VAL A 29 5.67 15.67 42.74
N ARG A 30 6.31 15.69 43.91
CA ARG A 30 7.04 16.84 44.44
C ARG A 30 8.46 16.40 44.77
N ILE A 31 9.45 17.17 44.35
CA ILE A 31 10.87 16.91 44.63
C ILE A 31 11.40 18.08 45.44
N LEU A 32 11.95 17.75 46.60
CA LEU A 32 12.66 18.69 47.45
C LEU A 32 14.17 18.47 47.35
N ARG A 33 14.92 19.56 47.23
CA ARG A 33 16.39 19.58 47.25
C ARG A 33 16.86 20.23 48.55
N SER A 34 17.94 19.72 49.12
CA SER A 34 18.64 20.33 50.27
C SER A 34 20.13 20.02 50.20
N SER A 35 20.98 20.93 50.67
CA SER A 35 22.42 20.69 50.85
C SER A 35 22.74 19.96 52.16
N GLU A 36 21.81 19.92 53.10
CA GLU A 36 22.07 19.45 54.47
C GLU A 36 21.39 18.12 54.77
N ARG A 37 20.06 18.04 54.55
CA ARG A 37 19.24 16.91 55.02
C ARG A 37 18.09 16.57 54.08
N ALA A 38 17.72 15.29 54.07
CA ALA A 38 16.54 14.82 53.35
C ALA A 38 15.26 15.45 53.92
N ALA A 39 14.26 15.64 53.06
CA ALA A 39 12.94 16.07 53.48
C ALA A 39 12.18 14.93 54.16
N TRP A 40 11.53 15.25 55.28
CA TRP A 40 10.75 14.29 56.05
C TRP A 40 9.29 14.24 55.59
N SER A 41 8.73 15.39 55.22
CA SER A 41 7.37 15.53 54.72
C SER A 41 7.33 16.49 53.53
N ALA A 42 6.31 16.34 52.69
CA ALA A 42 5.94 17.30 51.68
C ALA A 42 4.67 18.10 52.05
N ASP A 43 3.93 17.73 53.09
CA ASP A 43 2.65 18.36 53.45
C ASP A 43 2.81 19.77 54.03
N GLU A 44 3.86 20.02 54.82
CA GLU A 44 4.07 21.26 55.58
C GLU A 44 4.89 22.33 54.84
N GLY A 45 5.15 22.12 53.55
CA GLY A 45 6.06 22.98 52.77
C GLY A 45 7.54 22.65 52.99
N PRO A 46 8.47 23.33 52.27
CA PRO A 46 9.90 23.11 52.45
C PRO A 46 10.35 23.62 53.82
N ALA A 47 11.06 22.77 54.59
CA ALA A 47 11.70 23.21 55.82
C ALA A 47 12.89 24.15 55.52
N GLU A 48 13.40 24.84 56.55
CA GLU A 48 14.61 25.65 56.43
C GLU A 48 15.77 24.83 55.82
N GLY A 49 16.43 25.39 54.81
CA GLY A 49 17.47 24.72 54.02
C GLY A 49 16.95 23.74 52.94
N GLN A 50 15.64 23.73 52.66
CA GLN A 50 15.02 22.92 51.61
C GLN A 50 14.35 23.79 50.54
N GLU A 51 14.37 23.33 49.31
CA GLU A 51 13.78 24.01 48.16
C GLU A 51 12.92 23.03 47.36
N VAL A 52 11.72 23.46 46.96
CA VAL A 52 10.90 22.69 46.02
C VAL A 52 11.42 22.95 44.61
N VAL A 53 12.20 22.01 44.09
CA VAL A 53 12.78 22.11 42.73
C VAL A 53 11.82 21.62 41.65
N TYR A 54 10.81 20.84 42.03
CA TYR A 54 9.79 20.35 41.10
C TYR A 54 8.48 20.03 41.82
N GLN A 55 7.37 20.43 41.21
CA GLN A 55 6.02 19.98 41.57
C GLN A 55 5.18 19.84 40.30
N GLY A 56 4.62 18.65 40.07
CA GLY A 56 3.76 18.41 38.92
C GLY A 56 3.48 16.93 38.66
N VAL A 57 2.93 16.65 37.48
CA VAL A 57 2.51 15.29 37.06
C VAL A 57 3.33 14.74 35.89
N THR A 58 4.44 15.40 35.51
CA THR A 58 5.34 14.87 34.48
C THR A 58 6.04 13.60 34.98
N GLY A 59 6.59 12.77 34.08
CA GLY A 59 7.31 11.53 34.45
C GLY A 59 8.82 11.69 34.62
N ALA A 60 9.33 12.91 34.55
CA ALA A 60 10.76 13.20 34.66
C ALA A 60 11.02 14.67 35.00
N PHE A 61 12.13 14.90 35.71
CA PHE A 61 12.65 16.20 36.10
C PHE A 61 14.18 16.25 35.90
N ARG A 62 14.69 17.43 35.54
CA ARG A 62 16.12 17.69 35.42
C ARG A 62 16.45 19.01 36.12
N ASP A 63 17.37 18.93 37.06
CA ASP A 63 17.99 20.08 37.74
C ASP A 63 19.31 20.40 37.05
N GLU A 64 19.49 21.63 36.56
CA GLU A 64 20.66 22.09 35.80
C GLU A 64 21.33 23.26 36.54
N GLY A 65 22.64 23.43 36.34
CA GLY A 65 23.38 24.55 36.95
C GLY A 65 23.69 24.34 38.43
N LEU A 66 23.85 23.10 38.88
CA LEU A 66 24.24 22.80 40.26
C LEU A 66 25.68 23.29 40.50
N PRO A 67 25.92 24.10 41.54
CA PRO A 67 27.26 24.45 41.97
C PRO A 67 28.14 23.21 42.12
N THR A 68 29.34 23.26 41.53
CA THR A 68 30.34 22.19 41.62
C THR A 68 30.85 22.06 43.06
N ASP A 69 31.30 20.86 43.43
CA ASP A 69 31.84 20.54 44.76
C ASP A 69 30.84 20.66 45.93
N CYS A 70 29.54 20.60 45.64
CA CYS A 70 28.48 20.55 46.63
C CYS A 70 27.81 19.16 46.68
N SER A 71 27.34 18.78 47.87
CA SER A 71 26.50 17.59 48.06
C SER A 71 25.04 18.02 48.17
N TYR A 72 24.18 17.45 47.34
CA TYR A 72 22.74 17.70 47.37
C TYR A 72 21.99 16.41 47.69
N ARG A 73 20.96 16.52 48.52
CA ARG A 73 19.98 15.47 48.79
C ARG A 73 18.66 15.84 48.12
N TYR A 74 18.18 14.93 47.28
CA TYR A 74 16.88 15.02 46.62
C TYR A 74 15.93 14.02 47.26
N THR A 75 14.78 14.49 47.72
CA THR A 75 13.70 13.62 48.23
C THR A 75 12.51 13.71 47.30
N VAL A 76 12.08 12.57 46.77
CA VAL A 76 10.94 12.47 45.84
C VAL A 76 9.71 12.03 46.61
N PHE A 77 8.66 12.83 46.58
CA PHE A 77 7.35 12.51 47.14
C PHE A 77 6.34 12.29 46.02
N ALA A 78 5.38 11.41 46.28
CA ALA A 78 4.34 11.03 45.35
C ALA A 78 3.00 10.95 46.07
N ARG A 79 1.92 11.39 45.43
CA ARG A 79 0.56 11.15 45.88
C ARG A 79 -0.41 10.92 44.73
N HIS A 80 -1.50 10.24 45.03
CA HIS A 80 -2.69 10.33 44.17
C HIS A 80 -3.35 11.71 44.36
N PRO A 81 -4.04 12.25 43.34
CA PRO A 81 -4.73 13.53 43.45
C PRO A 81 -5.68 13.53 44.65
N GLY A 82 -5.48 14.48 45.58
CA GLY A 82 -6.26 14.58 46.82
C GLY A 82 -5.85 13.63 47.95
N GLY A 83 -4.85 12.78 47.76
CA GLY A 83 -4.30 11.90 48.80
C GLY A 83 -3.14 12.52 49.59
N GLU A 84 -2.61 11.77 50.54
CA GLU A 84 -1.44 12.16 51.34
C GLU A 84 -0.13 11.99 50.57
N TRP A 85 0.85 12.86 50.84
CA TRP A 85 2.18 12.75 50.25
C TRP A 85 2.95 11.58 50.85
N THR A 86 3.32 10.62 50.00
CA THR A 86 4.17 9.49 50.40
C THR A 86 5.60 9.73 49.92
N ARG A 87 6.58 9.58 50.82
CA ARG A 87 7.99 9.58 50.45
C ARG A 87 8.31 8.37 49.58
N TRP A 88 8.82 8.62 48.38
CA TRP A 88 9.01 7.59 47.37
C TRP A 88 10.46 7.10 47.30
N THR A 89 11.43 8.02 47.25
CA THR A 89 12.86 7.69 47.27
C THR A 89 13.72 8.91 47.65
N GLU A 90 14.99 8.67 47.92
CA GLU A 90 16.02 9.67 48.22
C GLU A 90 17.25 9.42 47.35
N HIS A 91 17.86 10.50 46.87
CA HIS A 91 19.12 10.46 46.14
C HIS A 91 20.11 11.48 46.71
N THR A 92 21.31 11.03 47.02
CA THR A 92 22.45 11.90 47.35
C THR A 92 23.31 12.05 46.11
N VAL A 93 23.57 13.30 45.73
CA VAL A 93 24.31 13.68 44.53
C VAL A 93 25.52 14.48 44.96
N GLN A 94 26.71 14.02 44.58
CA GLN A 94 27.94 14.79 44.67
C GLN A 94 28.31 15.30 43.29
N THR A 95 28.39 16.63 43.13
CA THR A 95 28.86 17.26 41.90
C THR A 95 30.39 17.22 41.85
N ALA A 96 30.97 16.69 40.78
CA ALA A 96 32.42 16.56 40.65
C ALA A 96 33.12 17.93 40.49
N PRO A 97 34.40 18.06 40.92
CA PRO A 97 35.17 19.29 40.75
C PRO A 97 35.39 19.61 39.26
N ALA A 98 35.39 20.92 38.94
CA ALA A 98 35.50 21.44 37.58
C ALA A 98 36.76 20.95 36.82
N ASP A 99 37.82 20.55 37.53
CA ASP A 99 39.10 20.11 36.97
C ASP A 99 39.09 18.71 36.31
N GLY A 100 37.99 17.96 36.42
CA GLY A 100 37.82 16.69 35.70
C GLY A 100 37.21 16.81 34.29
N ALA A 101 36.58 17.95 33.96
CA ALA A 101 35.82 18.12 32.73
C ALA A 101 36.70 18.40 31.48
N GLY A 102 38.01 18.59 31.67
CA GLY A 102 38.94 19.00 30.60
C GLY A 102 39.53 17.87 29.74
N ARG A 103 39.44 16.59 30.12
CA ARG A 103 40.17 15.51 29.42
C ARG A 103 39.37 14.67 28.42
N SER A 104 38.05 14.81 28.32
CA SER A 104 37.25 14.08 27.32
C SER A 104 36.92 14.91 26.06
N ARG A 105 37.40 16.15 25.95
CA ARG A 105 37.10 17.07 24.83
C ARG A 105 38.13 17.06 23.68
N ARG A 106 39.11 16.15 23.69
CA ARG A 106 40.12 16.02 22.62
C ARG A 106 40.14 14.60 22.02
N SER A 107 39.13 14.27 21.23
CA SER A 107 39.26 13.32 20.11
C SER A 107 38.11 13.47 19.11
N ALA A 108 38.02 14.64 18.48
CA ALA A 108 37.36 14.78 17.19
C ALA A 108 37.92 16.02 16.49
N GLY A 109 39.20 15.94 16.12
CA GLY A 109 39.77 16.83 15.12
C GLY A 109 39.17 16.54 13.75
N SER A 110 39.25 17.59 12.91
CA SER A 110 39.06 17.66 11.47
C SER A 110 37.68 17.31 10.89
N GLY A 111 37.00 18.36 10.40
CA GLY A 111 36.01 18.19 9.34
C GLY A 111 36.66 17.60 8.08
N PRO A 112 35.85 17.00 7.20
CA PRO A 112 35.58 17.75 5.98
C PRO A 112 34.12 17.68 5.52
N ARG A 113 33.72 18.73 4.78
CA ARG A 113 32.64 18.67 3.79
C ARG A 113 32.75 17.36 2.98
N ARG A 114 31.74 16.48 3.06
CA ARG A 114 31.37 15.33 2.18
C ARG A 114 30.59 14.34 3.07
N ARG A 115 29.38 13.85 2.79
CA ARG A 115 28.72 13.52 1.53
C ARG A 115 27.20 13.71 1.69
N ILE A 116 26.63 14.70 1.02
CA ILE A 116 25.19 14.75 0.67
C ILE A 116 24.92 13.83 -0.55
N VAL A 117 25.95 13.11 -1.02
CA VAL A 117 25.96 12.44 -2.31
C VAL A 117 25.48 10.97 -2.33
N PRO A 118 25.34 10.15 -1.27
CA PRO A 118 24.92 8.76 -1.48
C PRO A 118 23.40 8.54 -1.42
N VAL A 119 22.61 9.46 -0.85
CA VAL A 119 21.14 9.25 -0.68
C VAL A 119 20.34 9.91 -1.79
N LEU A 120 20.71 11.11 -2.23
CA LEU A 120 20.11 11.73 -3.42
C LEU A 120 20.54 11.05 -4.72
N LEU A 121 21.73 10.45 -4.75
CA LEU A 121 22.22 9.67 -5.89
C LEU A 121 21.62 8.25 -5.88
N ALA A 122 21.20 7.70 -4.72
CA ALA A 122 20.38 6.48 -4.66
C ALA A 122 18.93 6.71 -5.13
N VAL A 123 18.33 7.86 -4.81
CA VAL A 123 17.00 8.25 -5.35
C VAL A 123 17.10 8.62 -6.84
N GLY A 124 18.19 9.25 -7.27
CA GLY A 124 18.47 9.52 -8.68
C GLY A 124 18.81 8.27 -9.50
N LEU A 125 19.53 7.29 -8.95
CA LEU A 125 19.81 5.99 -9.59
C LEU A 125 18.56 5.11 -9.67
N LEU A 126 17.64 5.22 -8.71
CA LEU A 126 16.33 4.56 -8.80
C LEU A 126 15.49 5.14 -9.95
N PHE A 127 15.61 6.45 -10.24
CA PHE A 127 14.96 7.08 -11.40
C PHE A 127 15.71 6.82 -12.72
N ALA A 128 17.04 6.66 -12.71
CA ALA A 128 17.85 6.40 -13.91
C ALA A 128 17.86 4.91 -14.33
N ALA A 129 17.62 3.97 -13.41
CA ALA A 129 17.43 2.55 -13.72
C ALA A 129 16.03 2.22 -14.29
N LEU A 130 15.14 3.21 -14.31
CA LEU A 130 13.82 3.19 -14.95
C LEU A 130 13.84 3.89 -16.33
N GLY A 131 15.01 4.01 -16.96
CA GLY A 131 15.12 4.23 -18.40
C GLY A 131 14.63 2.99 -19.16
N PRO A 132 14.01 3.15 -20.33
CA PRO A 132 13.29 2.09 -21.02
C PRO A 132 14.30 1.03 -21.47
N ALA A 133 14.36 -0.10 -20.76
CA ALA A 133 14.78 -1.33 -21.40
C ALA A 133 13.67 -1.65 -22.41
N PRO A 134 13.94 -1.68 -23.73
CA PRO A 134 12.96 -2.19 -24.67
C PRO A 134 12.68 -3.63 -24.22
N ALA A 135 11.46 -3.88 -23.76
CA ALA A 135 10.97 -5.25 -23.69
C ALA A 135 11.11 -5.77 -25.12
N VAL A 136 12.01 -6.73 -25.30
CA VAL A 136 12.20 -7.44 -26.56
C VAL A 136 10.83 -7.98 -26.93
N VAL A 137 10.24 -7.39 -27.97
CA VAL A 137 9.06 -7.90 -28.64
C VAL A 137 9.51 -9.20 -29.28
N ALA A 138 9.35 -10.30 -28.56
CA ALA A 138 9.38 -11.63 -29.14
C ALA A 138 8.05 -11.80 -29.87
N SER A 139 8.00 -11.24 -31.08
CA SER A 139 7.13 -11.69 -32.15
C SER A 139 7.54 -13.13 -32.48
N ALA A 140 6.73 -14.08 -32.06
CA ALA A 140 6.66 -15.40 -32.67
C ALA A 140 5.17 -15.72 -32.82
N GLY A 141 4.60 -15.23 -33.91
CA GLY A 141 3.38 -15.80 -34.45
C GLY A 141 3.72 -17.15 -35.07
N GLU A 142 3.08 -18.20 -34.57
CA GLU A 142 2.77 -19.37 -35.37
C GLU A 142 1.26 -19.60 -35.28
N PRO A 143 0.59 -19.90 -36.41
CA PRO A 143 -0.84 -20.12 -36.44
C PRO A 143 -1.12 -21.52 -35.92
N GLU A 144 -1.62 -21.66 -34.69
CA GLU A 144 -2.25 -22.92 -34.32
C GLU A 144 -3.63 -22.99 -34.97
N ALA A 145 -3.66 -23.75 -36.07
CA ALA A 145 -4.85 -24.37 -36.64
C ALA A 145 -5.45 -25.33 -35.61
N GLY A 146 -6.18 -24.79 -34.64
CA GLY A 146 -7.00 -25.54 -33.70
C GLY A 146 -8.37 -25.80 -34.30
N GLY A 147 -8.46 -26.76 -35.22
CA GLY A 147 -9.73 -27.31 -35.69
C GLY A 147 -10.49 -27.95 -34.53
N SER A 148 -11.44 -27.23 -33.97
CA SER A 148 -12.47 -27.79 -33.10
C SER A 148 -13.64 -28.18 -33.99
N GLU A 149 -13.79 -29.47 -34.27
CA GLU A 149 -15.02 -30.06 -34.82
C GLU A 149 -16.19 -29.75 -33.88
N GLY A 150 -16.82 -28.60 -34.07
CA GLY A 150 -18.13 -28.31 -33.51
C GLY A 150 -19.15 -29.18 -34.23
N LYS A 151 -19.88 -30.01 -33.48
CA LYS A 151 -21.14 -30.63 -33.94
C LYS A 151 -22.03 -29.51 -34.49
N GLY A 152 -22.04 -29.37 -35.81
CA GLY A 152 -22.82 -28.35 -36.49
C GLY A 152 -24.30 -28.61 -36.25
N ALA A 153 -24.94 -27.71 -35.52
CA ALA A 153 -26.38 -27.56 -35.62
C ALA A 153 -26.64 -27.00 -37.04
N GLU A 154 -27.31 -27.78 -37.87
CA GLU A 154 -27.75 -27.35 -39.20
C GLU A 154 -28.84 -26.29 -39.01
N ALA A 155 -28.45 -25.01 -39.08
CA ALA A 155 -29.34 -23.90 -38.83
C ALA A 155 -29.98 -23.41 -40.15
N ALA A 156 -31.30 -23.23 -40.14
CA ALA A 156 -32.04 -22.77 -41.32
C ALA A 156 -31.61 -21.35 -41.74
N PRO A 157 -31.57 -21.04 -43.04
CA PRO A 157 -31.11 -19.74 -43.57
C PRO A 157 -31.87 -18.53 -42.99
N ALA A 158 -33.15 -18.70 -42.63
CA ALA A 158 -33.94 -17.63 -42.00
C ALA A 158 -33.40 -17.18 -40.63
N HIS A 159 -32.69 -18.04 -39.90
CA HIS A 159 -32.08 -17.67 -38.61
C HIS A 159 -30.78 -16.86 -38.79
N LEU A 160 -30.07 -17.05 -39.90
CA LEU A 160 -28.90 -16.26 -40.24
C LEU A 160 -29.27 -14.81 -40.56
N ASP A 161 -30.32 -14.59 -41.36
CA ASP A 161 -30.80 -13.24 -41.68
C ASP A 161 -31.25 -12.48 -40.41
N ALA A 162 -31.93 -13.18 -39.50
CA ALA A 162 -32.32 -12.62 -38.20
C ALA A 162 -31.10 -12.26 -37.33
N ALA A 163 -30.05 -13.09 -37.32
CA ALA A 163 -28.82 -12.82 -36.58
C ALA A 163 -28.05 -11.62 -37.17
N LEU A 164 -27.93 -11.54 -38.50
CA LEU A 164 -27.30 -10.41 -39.20
C LEU A 164 -28.07 -9.11 -38.96
N ALA A 165 -29.41 -9.15 -39.00
CA ALA A 165 -30.25 -8.00 -38.69
C ALA A 165 -30.07 -7.54 -37.24
N ALA A 166 -30.01 -8.48 -36.28
CA ALA A 166 -29.78 -8.17 -34.88
C ALA A 166 -28.39 -7.53 -34.65
N ALA A 167 -27.34 -8.10 -35.24
CA ALA A 167 -25.99 -7.55 -35.17
C ALA A 167 -25.88 -6.16 -35.81
N GLY A 168 -26.50 -5.95 -36.99
CA GLY A 168 -26.52 -4.66 -37.68
C GLY A 168 -27.37 -3.60 -36.97
N SER A 169 -28.36 -4.02 -36.17
CA SER A 169 -29.19 -3.11 -35.38
C SER A 169 -28.53 -2.63 -34.08
N ASP A 170 -27.47 -3.30 -33.62
CA ASP A 170 -26.71 -2.85 -32.45
C ASP A 170 -25.93 -1.57 -32.80
N ALA A 171 -26.23 -0.48 -32.09
CA ALA A 171 -25.65 0.83 -32.38
C ALA A 171 -24.11 0.86 -32.26
N GLY A 172 -23.55 0.03 -31.37
CA GLY A 172 -22.10 -0.09 -31.22
C GLY A 172 -21.47 -0.77 -32.43
N VAL A 173 -21.98 -1.96 -32.78
CA VAL A 173 -21.51 -2.71 -33.95
C VAL A 173 -21.69 -1.88 -35.23
N ALA A 174 -22.85 -1.28 -35.44
CA ALA A 174 -23.12 -0.43 -36.60
C ALA A 174 -22.12 0.72 -36.72
N ALA A 175 -21.79 1.42 -35.63
CA ALA A 175 -20.81 2.51 -35.66
C ALA A 175 -19.38 2.04 -35.99
N VAL A 176 -19.03 0.81 -35.58
CA VAL A 176 -17.73 0.19 -35.89
C VAL A 176 -17.67 -0.31 -37.33
N LEU A 177 -18.80 -0.58 -37.98
CA LEU A 177 -18.84 -1.03 -39.38
C LEU A 177 -19.11 0.13 -40.37
N ASP A 178 -19.71 1.23 -39.91
CA ASP A 178 -20.11 2.34 -40.77
C ASP A 178 -18.96 2.90 -41.62
N GLY A 179 -19.22 3.12 -42.92
CA GLY A 179 -18.24 3.60 -43.90
C GLY A 179 -17.06 2.65 -44.17
N ARG A 180 -17.04 1.44 -43.59
CA ARG A 180 -16.02 0.42 -43.81
C ARG A 180 -16.61 -0.64 -44.74
N GLY A 181 -15.87 -1.07 -45.75
CA GLY A 181 -16.26 -2.16 -46.65
C GLY A 181 -16.17 -3.50 -45.92
N ALA A 182 -16.90 -3.64 -44.81
CA ALA A 182 -16.88 -4.81 -43.97
C ALA A 182 -17.66 -5.94 -44.62
N GLU A 183 -17.01 -7.08 -44.76
CA GLU A 183 -17.57 -8.31 -45.28
C GLU A 183 -17.73 -9.32 -44.15
N VAL A 184 -18.76 -10.16 -44.24
CA VAL A 184 -18.94 -11.28 -43.32
C VAL A 184 -18.04 -12.42 -43.79
N GLU A 185 -16.96 -12.66 -43.06
CA GLU A 185 -15.99 -13.73 -43.36
C GLU A 185 -16.56 -15.10 -42.98
N SER A 186 -17.22 -15.18 -41.83
CA SER A 186 -17.89 -16.39 -41.37
C SER A 186 -19.10 -16.10 -40.50
N ALA A 187 -20.09 -16.99 -40.56
CA ALA A 187 -21.24 -17.00 -39.66
C ALA A 187 -21.50 -18.44 -39.21
N THR A 188 -21.15 -18.76 -37.97
CA THR A 188 -21.24 -20.11 -37.42
C THR A 188 -22.38 -20.22 -36.41
N PRO A 189 -23.35 -21.14 -36.62
CA PRO A 189 -24.42 -21.37 -35.65
C PRO A 189 -23.90 -22.15 -34.42
N TRP A 190 -24.50 -21.89 -33.26
CA TRP A 190 -24.26 -22.62 -32.01
C TRP A 190 -25.54 -22.77 -31.19
N GLY A 191 -25.51 -23.66 -30.19
CA GLY A 191 -26.68 -23.99 -29.38
C GLY A 191 -27.76 -24.73 -30.18
N GLY A 192 -29.03 -24.48 -29.82
CA GLY A 192 -30.21 -25.11 -30.45
C GLY A 192 -30.84 -26.22 -29.62
N THR A 193 -30.50 -26.32 -28.33
CA THR A 193 -31.14 -27.25 -27.39
C THR A 193 -32.02 -26.47 -26.40
N ALA A 194 -32.83 -27.19 -25.61
CA ALA A 194 -33.67 -26.55 -24.58
C ALA A 194 -32.85 -25.87 -23.47
N GLU A 195 -31.63 -26.34 -23.22
CA GLU A 195 -30.71 -25.81 -22.21
C GLU A 195 -29.74 -24.77 -22.79
N GLU A 196 -29.46 -24.84 -24.09
CA GLU A 196 -28.60 -23.92 -24.84
C GLU A 196 -29.38 -23.32 -26.02
N PRO A 197 -30.09 -22.18 -25.83
CA PRO A 197 -30.77 -21.48 -26.91
C PRO A 197 -29.87 -21.20 -28.12
N ALA A 198 -30.46 -21.25 -29.31
CA ALA A 198 -29.74 -21.06 -30.56
C ALA A 198 -29.15 -19.65 -30.69
N GLY A 199 -27.99 -19.58 -31.34
CA GLY A 199 -27.31 -18.32 -31.63
C GLY A 199 -26.33 -18.44 -32.79
N TYR A 200 -25.70 -17.32 -33.12
CA TYR A 200 -24.72 -17.22 -34.20
C TYR A 200 -23.49 -16.44 -33.73
N THR A 201 -22.33 -16.90 -34.16
CA THR A 201 -21.07 -16.15 -34.09
C THR A 201 -20.79 -15.61 -35.49
N ILE A 202 -20.78 -14.29 -35.62
CA ILE A 202 -20.58 -13.58 -36.89
C ILE A 202 -19.21 -12.90 -36.84
N GLN A 203 -18.36 -13.17 -37.82
CA GLN A 203 -17.06 -12.54 -37.97
C GLN A 203 -17.08 -11.59 -39.16
N TYR A 204 -16.86 -10.31 -38.87
CA TYR A 204 -16.68 -9.26 -39.87
C TYR A 204 -15.19 -9.02 -40.09
N ARG A 205 -14.81 -8.72 -41.33
CA ARG A 205 -13.46 -8.34 -41.71
C ARG A 205 -13.49 -7.20 -42.72
N TRP A 206 -12.52 -6.30 -42.65
CA TRP A 206 -12.36 -5.20 -43.59
C TRP A 206 -10.88 -4.88 -43.86
N ALA A 207 -10.64 -4.09 -44.90
CA ALA A 207 -9.30 -3.75 -45.36
C ALA A 207 -8.48 -2.97 -44.31
N ALA A 208 -7.17 -3.23 -44.23
CA ALA A 208 -6.23 -2.55 -43.36
C ALA A 208 -6.17 -1.03 -43.60
N ALA A 209 -6.47 -0.58 -44.82
CA ALA A 209 -6.59 0.84 -45.15
C ALA A 209 -7.75 1.54 -44.41
N GLN A 210 -8.71 0.77 -43.88
CA GLN A 210 -9.87 1.23 -43.12
C GLN A 210 -9.80 0.80 -41.66
N ALA A 211 -8.59 0.57 -41.13
CA ALA A 211 -8.35 0.19 -39.74
C ALA A 211 -9.14 1.07 -38.77
N ALA A 212 -9.88 0.42 -37.86
CA ALA A 212 -10.76 1.08 -36.91
C ALA A 212 -10.11 1.22 -35.53
N THR A 213 -10.58 2.20 -34.77
CA THR A 213 -10.34 2.28 -33.33
C THR A 213 -11.63 1.87 -32.61
N LEU A 214 -11.52 0.87 -31.75
CA LEU A 214 -12.61 0.45 -30.87
C LEU A 214 -12.41 1.14 -29.52
N ASP A 215 -13.28 2.09 -29.15
CA ASP A 215 -13.24 2.77 -27.84
C ASP A 215 -14.67 2.85 -27.28
N GLY A 216 -14.93 2.12 -26.20
CA GLY A 216 -16.26 2.11 -25.61
C GLY A 216 -16.47 1.03 -24.56
N ARG A 217 -17.73 0.85 -24.16
CA ARG A 217 -18.16 -0.27 -23.33
C ARG A 217 -18.78 -1.33 -24.22
N TRP A 218 -18.31 -2.56 -24.07
CA TRP A 218 -18.68 -3.69 -24.91
C TRP A 218 -19.05 -4.89 -24.03
N PRO A 219 -20.09 -5.65 -24.40
CA PRO A 219 -20.46 -6.86 -23.70
C PRO A 219 -19.43 -7.96 -24.00
N LEU A 220 -18.97 -8.66 -22.96
CA LEU A 220 -18.21 -9.89 -23.09
C LEU A 220 -18.80 -10.97 -22.18
N LEU A 221 -18.87 -12.20 -22.67
CA LEU A 221 -19.39 -13.34 -21.91
C LEU A 221 -18.37 -13.87 -20.89
N ARG A 222 -18.93 -14.55 -19.88
CA ARG A 222 -18.17 -15.27 -18.85
C ARG A 222 -18.87 -16.61 -18.57
N PRO A 223 -18.12 -17.74 -18.48
CA PRO A 223 -16.68 -17.87 -18.68
C PRO A 223 -16.27 -17.68 -20.15
N ALA A 224 -14.98 -17.46 -20.38
CA ALA A 224 -14.43 -17.40 -21.72
C ALA A 224 -14.44 -18.80 -22.35
N SER A 225 -15.14 -18.96 -23.46
CA SER A 225 -15.22 -20.21 -24.22
C SER A 225 -14.99 -19.96 -25.71
N SER A 226 -14.60 -21.01 -26.44
CA SER A 226 -14.44 -20.95 -27.90
C SER A 226 -15.78 -20.75 -28.62
N SER A 227 -16.86 -21.29 -28.05
CA SER A 227 -18.24 -21.10 -28.47
C SER A 227 -19.07 -20.56 -27.30
N PRO A 228 -19.97 -19.58 -27.50
CA PRO A 228 -20.85 -19.07 -26.44
C PRO A 228 -21.63 -20.19 -25.75
N ALA A 229 -21.53 -20.26 -24.43
CA ALA A 229 -22.19 -21.26 -23.59
C ALA A 229 -22.92 -20.58 -22.42
N PRO A 230 -23.97 -21.21 -21.87
CA PRO A 230 -24.65 -20.67 -20.69
C PRO A 230 -23.72 -20.66 -19.45
N PRO A 231 -23.91 -19.71 -18.52
CA PRO A 231 -24.91 -18.64 -18.53
C PRO A 231 -24.53 -17.51 -19.49
N TYR A 232 -25.47 -17.08 -20.36
CA TYR A 232 -25.27 -15.97 -21.32
C TYR A 232 -25.27 -14.57 -20.65
N GLU A 233 -24.67 -14.48 -19.47
CA GLU A 233 -24.53 -13.25 -18.71
C GLU A 233 -23.34 -12.43 -19.23
N ALA A 234 -23.65 -11.39 -20.01
CA ALA A 234 -22.66 -10.46 -20.51
C ALA A 234 -22.27 -9.42 -19.46
N THR A 235 -20.96 -9.26 -19.23
CA THR A 235 -20.43 -8.15 -18.42
C THR A 235 -19.93 -7.04 -19.34
N GLN A 236 -20.19 -5.78 -18.97
CA GLN A 236 -19.74 -4.61 -19.72
C GLN A 236 -18.27 -4.29 -19.40
N TYR A 237 -17.40 -4.52 -20.38
CA TYR A 237 -15.98 -4.15 -20.31
C TYR A 237 -15.75 -2.84 -21.06
N ARG A 238 -14.92 -1.96 -20.51
CA ARG A 238 -14.37 -0.85 -21.28
C ARG A 238 -13.17 -1.38 -22.07
N ILE A 239 -13.26 -1.28 -23.38
CA ILE A 239 -12.24 -1.76 -24.33
C ILE A 239 -11.73 -0.57 -25.13
N ARG A 240 -10.41 -0.48 -25.24
CA ARG A 240 -9.74 0.43 -26.17
C ARG A 240 -8.73 -0.36 -27.01
N ALA A 241 -8.98 -0.48 -28.30
CA ALA A 241 -8.10 -1.15 -29.26
C ALA A 241 -7.90 -0.31 -30.52
N SER A 242 -6.69 -0.32 -31.07
CA SER A 242 -6.37 0.30 -32.36
C SER A 242 -6.06 -0.76 -33.40
N ASP A 243 -6.01 -0.36 -34.67
CA ASP A 243 -5.64 -1.21 -35.80
C ASP A 243 -6.56 -2.43 -35.96
N VAL A 244 -7.82 -2.26 -35.55
CA VAL A 244 -8.85 -3.30 -35.64
C VAL A 244 -9.27 -3.43 -37.10
N THR A 245 -9.14 -4.64 -37.64
CA THR A 245 -9.55 -5.01 -39.01
C THR A 245 -10.52 -6.19 -39.04
N GLY A 246 -10.85 -6.74 -37.87
CA GLY A 246 -11.83 -7.79 -37.69
C GLY A 246 -12.65 -7.61 -36.42
N LEU A 247 -13.91 -8.04 -36.45
CA LEU A 247 -14.83 -7.98 -35.32
C LEU A 247 -15.64 -9.27 -35.22
N GLN A 248 -15.60 -9.92 -34.06
CA GLN A 248 -16.51 -11.03 -33.75
C GLN A 248 -17.70 -10.51 -32.94
N VAL A 249 -18.91 -10.84 -33.40
CA VAL A 249 -20.18 -10.51 -32.77
C VAL A 249 -20.95 -11.80 -32.53
N ASP A 250 -21.22 -12.11 -31.27
CA ASP A 250 -22.04 -13.26 -30.90
C ASP A 250 -23.47 -12.79 -30.60
N VAL A 251 -24.45 -13.41 -31.26
CA VAL A 251 -25.87 -13.07 -31.21
C VAL A 251 -26.66 -14.25 -30.66
N LEU A 252 -27.48 -14.00 -29.63
CA LEU A 252 -28.44 -14.97 -29.12
C LEU A 252 -29.79 -14.76 -29.80
N LEU A 253 -30.40 -15.81 -30.34
CA LEU A 253 -31.69 -15.72 -31.03
C LEU A 253 -32.91 -15.77 -30.10
N ASP A 254 -32.71 -16.16 -28.84
CA ASP A 254 -33.73 -16.04 -27.77
C ASP A 254 -33.85 -14.58 -27.31
N GLY A 255 -34.72 -13.83 -28.00
CA GLY A 255 -34.77 -12.37 -27.94
C GLY A 255 -33.55 -11.79 -28.65
N PRO A 256 -33.57 -11.68 -30.01
CA PRO A 256 -32.41 -11.44 -30.86
C PRO A 256 -31.56 -10.27 -30.35
N ARG A 257 -30.46 -10.60 -29.67
CA ARG A 257 -29.61 -9.62 -28.99
C ARG A 257 -28.14 -9.99 -29.10
N VAL A 258 -27.30 -8.97 -29.17
CA VAL A 258 -25.85 -9.12 -29.12
C VAL A 258 -25.45 -9.41 -27.67
N ILE A 259 -24.75 -10.53 -27.47
CA ILE A 259 -24.30 -10.98 -26.15
C ILE A 259 -22.80 -10.82 -25.94
N GLN A 260 -22.03 -10.73 -27.04
CA GLN A 260 -20.60 -10.51 -26.98
C GLN A 260 -20.10 -9.78 -28.23
N VAL A 261 -19.19 -8.84 -28.02
CA VAL A 261 -18.47 -8.15 -29.09
C VAL A 261 -17.00 -8.09 -28.72
N LYS A 262 -16.12 -8.64 -29.57
CA LYS A 262 -14.68 -8.56 -29.37
C LYS A 262 -13.93 -8.24 -30.67
N PRO A 263 -12.86 -7.43 -30.61
CA PRO A 263 -11.95 -7.30 -31.74
C PRO A 263 -11.27 -8.66 -31.99
N VAL A 264 -11.06 -8.99 -33.25
CA VAL A 264 -10.30 -10.17 -33.69
C VAL A 264 -9.29 -9.74 -34.74
N ASP A 265 -8.22 -10.52 -34.86
CA ASP A 265 -7.23 -10.29 -35.92
C ASP A 265 -7.90 -10.50 -37.29
N GLY A 266 -7.81 -9.48 -38.14
CA GLY A 266 -8.34 -9.50 -39.50
C GLY A 266 -7.21 -9.54 -40.51
N GLU A 267 -7.07 -8.47 -41.30
CA GLU A 267 -5.87 -8.28 -42.13
C GLU A 267 -4.62 -7.92 -41.33
N THR A 268 -4.81 -7.28 -40.17
CA THR A 268 -3.74 -6.86 -39.26
C THR A 268 -4.02 -7.36 -37.86
N GLN A 269 -2.94 -7.56 -37.10
CA GLN A 269 -3.05 -7.75 -35.65
C GLN A 269 -3.50 -6.43 -35.02
N PHE A 270 -4.53 -6.49 -34.17
CA PHE A 270 -4.97 -5.31 -33.44
C PHE A 270 -4.08 -5.06 -32.21
N VAL A 271 -4.01 -3.80 -31.78
CA VAL A 271 -3.27 -3.42 -30.56
C VAL A 271 -4.26 -3.09 -29.46
N LEU A 272 -4.24 -3.88 -28.39
CA LEU A 272 -5.07 -3.65 -27.20
C LEU A 272 -4.39 -2.66 -26.25
N HIS A 273 -5.09 -1.57 -25.92
CA HIS A 273 -4.60 -0.53 -25.00
C HIS A 273 -5.29 -0.61 -23.63
N GLU A 274 -6.58 -0.92 -23.60
CA GLU A 274 -7.38 -0.95 -22.37
C GLU A 274 -8.35 -2.13 -22.38
N GLN A 275 -8.40 -2.85 -21.25
CA GLN A 275 -9.45 -3.83 -20.96
C GLN A 275 -9.80 -3.78 -19.46
N THR A 276 -10.86 -3.04 -19.11
CA THR A 276 -11.26 -2.81 -17.72
C THR A 276 -12.72 -3.13 -17.46
N TRP A 277 -13.05 -3.53 -16.23
CA TRP A 277 -14.42 -3.86 -15.78
C TRP A 277 -14.82 -3.04 -14.54
N PRO A 278 -16.11 -3.00 -14.17
CA PRO A 278 -16.54 -2.28 -12.98
C PRO A 278 -15.86 -2.80 -11.70
N PRO A 279 -15.49 -1.92 -10.76
CA PRO A 279 -15.83 -0.50 -10.73
C PRO A 279 -14.88 0.41 -11.53
N LEU A 280 -13.68 -0.04 -11.89
CA LEU A 280 -12.65 0.80 -12.50
C LEU A 280 -13.05 1.32 -13.89
N SER A 281 -13.78 0.53 -14.68
CA SER A 281 -14.32 0.97 -15.98
C SER A 281 -15.33 2.14 -15.90
N ARG A 282 -15.76 2.51 -14.68
CA ARG A 282 -16.57 3.71 -14.42
C ARG A 282 -15.74 4.99 -14.30
N LEU A 283 -14.41 4.86 -14.23
CA LEU A 283 -13.47 5.97 -14.05
C LEU A 283 -12.56 6.11 -15.29
N PRO A 284 -13.08 6.55 -16.45
CA PRO A 284 -12.34 6.59 -17.72
C PRO A 284 -11.13 7.54 -17.68
N TRP A 285 -11.18 8.57 -16.84
CA TRP A 285 -10.04 9.47 -16.62
C TRP A 285 -8.85 8.74 -15.99
N LEU A 286 -9.10 7.71 -15.17
CA LEU A 286 -8.07 6.95 -14.48
C LEU A 286 -7.52 5.83 -15.35
N THR A 287 -8.38 5.08 -16.05
CA THR A 287 -7.95 3.97 -16.92
C THR A 287 -7.28 4.47 -18.19
N GLY A 288 -7.73 5.61 -18.75
CA GLY A 288 -7.07 6.24 -19.88
C GLY A 288 -5.72 6.89 -19.54
N ARG A 289 -5.47 7.19 -18.26
CA ARG A 289 -4.22 7.81 -17.76
C ARG A 289 -3.85 7.25 -16.38
N PRO A 290 -3.33 6.02 -16.31
CA PRO A 290 -3.08 5.33 -15.03
C PRO A 290 -2.07 6.05 -14.13
N TRP A 291 -1.19 6.87 -14.71
CA TRP A 291 -0.16 7.64 -14.00
C TRP A 291 -0.68 8.84 -13.20
N LEU A 292 -1.94 9.23 -13.34
CA LEU A 292 -2.47 10.45 -12.70
C LEU A 292 -2.34 10.45 -11.17
N LEU A 293 -2.42 9.29 -10.51
CA LEU A 293 -2.30 9.19 -9.05
C LEU A 293 -0.85 9.13 -8.55
N ALA A 294 0.11 8.83 -9.43
CA ALA A 294 1.52 8.70 -9.07
C ALA A 294 2.11 9.96 -8.40
N PRO A 295 1.95 11.19 -8.95
CA PRO A 295 2.52 12.39 -8.31
C PRO A 295 1.94 12.64 -6.92
N LEU A 296 0.64 12.33 -6.71
CA LEU A 296 0.00 12.43 -5.41
C LEU A 296 0.62 11.46 -4.40
N PHE A 297 0.78 10.18 -4.77
CA PHE A 297 1.39 9.18 -3.89
C PHE A 297 2.85 9.51 -3.57
N VAL A 298 3.63 9.97 -4.55
CA VAL A 298 5.03 10.39 -4.34
C VAL A 298 5.11 11.60 -3.41
N ALA A 299 4.26 12.62 -3.60
CA ALA A 299 4.22 13.78 -2.73
C ALA A 299 3.85 13.41 -1.29
N LEU A 300 2.82 12.56 -1.10
CA LEU A 300 2.42 12.08 0.22
C LEU A 300 3.53 11.25 0.89
N ALA A 301 4.20 10.37 0.14
CA ALA A 301 5.32 9.60 0.64
C ALA A 301 6.47 10.52 1.10
N ALA A 302 6.84 11.52 0.29
CA ALA A 302 7.85 12.50 0.65
C ALA A 302 7.48 13.28 1.91
N VAL A 303 6.23 13.75 2.01
CA VAL A 303 5.71 14.43 3.21
C VAL A 303 5.79 13.52 4.44
N PHE A 304 5.41 12.25 4.33
CA PHE A 304 5.50 11.32 5.46
C PHE A 304 6.94 11.00 5.86
N ILE A 305 7.85 10.84 4.90
CA ILE A 305 9.28 10.64 5.15
C ILE A 305 9.87 11.86 5.86
N VAL A 306 9.65 13.06 5.32
CA VAL A 306 10.14 14.32 5.90
C VAL A 306 9.56 14.52 7.31
N ARG A 307 8.26 14.34 7.48
CA ARG A 307 7.58 14.46 8.78
C ARG A 307 8.10 13.43 9.78
N ALA A 308 8.32 12.19 9.37
CA ALA A 308 8.87 11.16 10.23
C ALA A 308 10.32 11.46 10.62
N TRP A 309 11.12 11.95 9.68
CA TRP A 309 12.51 12.37 9.93
C TRP A 309 12.61 13.57 10.89
N LEU A 310 11.78 14.60 10.68
CA LEU A 310 11.71 15.77 11.56
C LEU A 310 11.24 15.39 12.97
N ARG A 311 10.21 14.53 13.09
CA ARG A 311 9.70 14.03 14.39
C ARG A 311 10.67 13.07 15.09
N SER A 312 11.52 12.36 14.35
CA SER A 312 12.59 11.53 14.93
C SER A 312 13.66 12.39 15.62
N ARG A 313 13.87 13.62 15.14
CA ARG A 313 14.86 14.56 15.71
C ARG A 313 14.29 15.55 16.72
N ALA A 314 13.03 15.93 16.57
CA ALA A 314 12.39 16.89 17.44
C ALA A 314 11.28 16.22 18.26
N TRP A 315 11.43 16.30 19.59
CA TRP A 315 10.31 16.30 20.55
C TRP A 315 9.84 14.96 21.14
N ASN A 316 10.59 14.45 22.13
CA ASN A 316 10.07 13.58 23.20
C ASN A 316 9.73 14.39 24.46
N ARG A 317 9.08 15.56 24.32
CA ARG A 317 8.80 16.50 25.42
C ARG A 317 7.33 16.90 25.59
N ARG A 318 6.34 16.14 25.11
CA ARG A 318 4.91 16.46 25.40
C ARG A 318 4.14 15.23 25.86
N LEU A 319 3.41 15.46 26.95
CA LEU A 319 2.62 14.49 27.72
C LEU A 319 1.52 13.82 26.87
N PRO A 320 1.09 12.60 27.26
CA PRO A 320 -0.05 11.93 26.67
C PRO A 320 -1.35 12.54 27.22
N SER A 321 -2.24 13.00 26.34
CA SER A 321 -3.65 13.21 26.69
C SER A 321 -4.47 12.00 26.23
N MET A 322 -5.53 11.65 26.99
CA MET A 322 -6.42 10.50 26.76
C MET A 322 -6.92 10.38 25.31
N THR A 323 -7.10 11.50 24.61
CA THR A 323 -7.50 11.54 23.17
C THR A 323 -6.53 10.83 22.21
N ARG A 324 -5.31 10.48 22.63
CA ARG A 324 -4.32 9.79 21.80
C ARG A 324 -4.55 8.29 21.71
N TYR A 325 -5.04 7.64 22.78
CA TYR A 325 -5.28 6.20 22.79
C TYR A 325 -6.43 5.82 21.85
N ASP A 326 -7.54 6.58 21.88
CA ASP A 326 -8.66 6.36 20.96
C ASP A 326 -8.26 6.60 19.51
N ARG A 327 -7.48 7.65 19.23
CA ARG A 327 -6.96 7.90 17.88
C ARG A 327 -6.01 6.81 17.39
N GLN A 328 -5.20 6.25 18.28
CA GLN A 328 -4.30 5.14 17.95
C GLN A 328 -5.07 3.84 17.71
N LEU A 329 -6.11 3.57 18.51
CA LEU A 329 -7.00 2.43 18.33
C LEU A 329 -7.76 2.54 17.01
N VAL A 330 -8.43 3.66 16.76
CA VAL A 330 -9.17 3.91 15.51
C VAL A 330 -8.25 3.79 14.30
N PHE A 331 -7.05 4.38 14.35
CA PHE A 331 -6.08 4.26 13.25
C PHE A 331 -5.62 2.82 13.05
N ARG A 332 -5.33 2.08 14.13
CA ARG A 332 -4.90 0.67 14.07
C ARG A 332 -6.01 -0.22 13.49
N VAL A 333 -7.24 -0.05 13.96
CA VAL A 333 -8.41 -0.77 13.43
C VAL A 333 -8.62 -0.44 11.96
N THR A 334 -8.52 0.84 11.57
CA THR A 334 -8.65 1.25 10.17
C THR A 334 -7.58 0.60 9.28
N VAL A 335 -6.32 0.54 9.74
CA VAL A 335 -5.25 -0.12 8.99
C VAL A 335 -5.48 -1.62 8.90
N LEU A 336 -5.91 -2.29 9.98
CA LEU A 336 -6.25 -3.71 9.95
C LEU A 336 -7.38 -4.02 8.97
N LEU A 337 -8.46 -3.23 8.99
CA LEU A 337 -9.57 -3.36 8.06
C LEU A 337 -9.11 -3.12 6.61
N PHE A 338 -8.27 -2.10 6.37
CA PHE A 338 -7.70 -1.85 5.05
C PHE A 338 -6.84 -3.02 4.56
N LEU A 339 -5.99 -3.59 5.42
CA LEU A 339 -5.14 -4.71 5.05
C LEU A 339 -5.98 -5.96 4.75
N ALA A 340 -6.97 -6.27 5.58
CA ALA A 340 -7.87 -7.40 5.36
C ALA A 340 -8.71 -7.22 4.08
N ALA A 341 -9.33 -6.05 3.90
CA ALA A 341 -10.09 -5.74 2.69
C ALA A 341 -9.20 -5.76 1.44
N GLY A 342 -7.97 -5.26 1.55
CA GLY A 342 -6.99 -5.29 0.47
C GLY A 342 -6.62 -6.71 0.04
N VAL A 343 -6.47 -7.65 0.99
CA VAL A 343 -6.25 -9.07 0.66
C VAL A 343 -7.45 -9.66 -0.09
N VAL A 344 -8.67 -9.49 0.46
CA VAL A 344 -9.90 -10.00 -0.17
C VAL A 344 -10.09 -9.42 -1.57
N TRP A 345 -9.84 -8.12 -1.74
CA TRP A 345 -9.93 -7.45 -3.05
C TRP A 345 -8.96 -8.04 -4.07
N GLN A 346 -7.71 -8.30 -3.68
CA GLN A 346 -6.72 -8.87 -4.59
C GLN A 346 -7.07 -10.30 -5.03
N PHE A 347 -7.63 -11.12 -4.14
CA PHE A 347 -8.15 -12.43 -4.50
C PHE A 347 -9.36 -12.34 -5.44
N TYR A 348 -10.26 -11.39 -5.18
CA TYR A 348 -11.41 -11.13 -6.05
C TYR A 348 -10.96 -10.72 -7.47
N GLU A 349 -10.03 -9.76 -7.60
CA GLU A 349 -9.49 -9.32 -8.89
C GLU A 349 -8.76 -10.46 -9.62
N GLY A 350 -7.98 -11.26 -8.89
CA GLY A 350 -7.31 -12.45 -9.44
C GLY A 350 -8.30 -13.48 -9.98
N TRP A 351 -9.31 -13.84 -9.20
CA TRP A 351 -10.39 -14.73 -9.64
C TRP A 351 -11.13 -14.18 -10.86
N PHE A 352 -11.46 -12.88 -10.84
CA PHE A 352 -12.19 -12.22 -11.92
C PHE A 352 -11.36 -12.14 -13.22
N ALA A 353 -10.05 -11.96 -13.10
CA ALA A 353 -9.13 -11.97 -14.24
C ALA A 353 -8.96 -13.37 -14.83
N VAL A 354 -8.86 -14.41 -13.98
CA VAL A 354 -8.71 -15.82 -14.42
C VAL A 354 -9.96 -16.34 -15.13
N THR A 355 -11.14 -15.96 -14.64
CA THR A 355 -12.44 -16.39 -15.20
C THR A 355 -12.95 -15.48 -16.33
N GLY A 356 -12.27 -14.34 -16.54
CA GLY A 356 -12.66 -13.35 -17.54
C GLY A 356 -12.11 -13.66 -18.94
N PRO A 357 -12.75 -13.14 -19.99
CA PRO A 357 -12.25 -13.23 -21.35
C PRO A 357 -10.95 -12.44 -21.53
N THR A 358 -9.95 -13.05 -22.14
CA THR A 358 -8.69 -12.39 -22.53
C THR A 358 -8.74 -12.04 -24.00
N LEU A 359 -8.66 -10.75 -24.33
CA LEU A 359 -8.71 -10.30 -25.72
C LEU A 359 -7.34 -10.40 -26.42
N GLY A 360 -6.24 -10.38 -25.69
CA GLY A 360 -4.87 -10.35 -26.24
C GLY A 360 -4.17 -11.70 -26.46
N GLY A 361 -4.90 -12.75 -26.85
CA GLY A 361 -4.33 -14.09 -27.06
C GLY A 361 -4.21 -14.94 -25.78
N SER A 362 -3.98 -16.24 -25.97
CA SER A 362 -3.88 -17.23 -24.89
C SER A 362 -2.70 -16.95 -23.96
N TRP A 363 -2.75 -17.51 -22.75
CA TRP A 363 -1.72 -17.36 -21.73
C TRP A 363 -0.38 -17.89 -22.27
N SER A 364 0.47 -17.00 -22.79
CA SER A 364 1.80 -17.37 -23.27
C SER A 364 2.70 -17.82 -22.11
N ALA A 365 3.84 -18.44 -22.41
CA ALA A 365 4.86 -18.77 -21.41
C ALA A 365 5.30 -17.53 -20.57
N GLY A 366 5.12 -16.31 -21.11
CA GLY A 366 5.30 -15.05 -20.37
C GLY A 366 4.22 -14.78 -19.31
N ALA A 367 3.00 -15.30 -19.45
CA ALA A 367 1.94 -15.22 -18.45
C ALA A 367 2.25 -16.07 -17.21
N LEU A 368 2.92 -17.22 -17.38
CA LEU A 368 3.42 -18.02 -16.26
C LEU A 368 4.60 -17.34 -15.54
N ALA A 369 5.44 -16.60 -16.25
CA ALA A 369 6.47 -15.75 -15.64
C ALA A 369 5.89 -14.57 -14.84
N ALA A 370 4.62 -14.20 -15.06
CA ALA A 370 3.91 -13.18 -14.29
C ALA A 370 3.27 -13.72 -12.98
N LEU A 371 3.18 -15.04 -12.77
CA LEU A 371 2.62 -15.62 -11.53
C LEU A 371 3.32 -15.15 -10.24
N PRO A 372 4.67 -15.11 -10.15
CA PRO A 372 5.35 -14.54 -9.00
C PRO A 372 4.97 -13.07 -8.78
N LEU A 373 4.85 -12.30 -9.87
CA LEU A 373 4.44 -10.89 -9.83
C LEU A 373 2.98 -10.72 -9.36
N LEU A 374 2.10 -11.66 -9.65
CA LEU A 374 0.72 -11.69 -9.16
C LEU A 374 0.61 -12.03 -7.67
N LEU A 375 1.55 -12.81 -7.13
CA LEU A 375 1.54 -13.26 -5.73
C LEU A 375 2.29 -12.32 -4.77
N ILE A 376 3.21 -11.50 -5.28
CA ILE A 376 3.93 -10.51 -4.47
C ILE A 376 2.97 -9.54 -3.75
N PRO A 377 1.96 -8.93 -4.41
CA PRO A 377 1.08 -7.96 -3.76
C PRO A 377 0.25 -8.58 -2.62
N PRO A 378 -0.43 -9.74 -2.79
CA PRO A 378 -1.11 -10.40 -1.68
C PRO A 378 -0.15 -10.77 -0.56
N GLY A 379 1.05 -11.28 -0.90
CA GLY A 379 2.08 -11.63 0.06
C GLY A 379 2.54 -10.44 0.92
N LEU A 380 2.70 -9.26 0.32
CA LEU A 380 3.07 -8.04 1.04
C LEU A 380 1.95 -7.56 1.97
N PHE A 381 0.69 -7.69 1.57
CA PHE A 381 -0.46 -7.36 2.42
C PHE A 381 -0.60 -8.33 3.60
N VAL A 382 -0.43 -9.64 3.36
CA VAL A 382 -0.42 -10.65 4.42
C VAL A 382 0.75 -10.42 5.38
N ALA A 383 1.96 -10.15 4.87
CA ALA A 383 3.10 -9.81 5.69
C ALA A 383 2.84 -8.56 6.55
N ALA A 384 2.28 -7.50 5.96
CA ALA A 384 1.90 -6.30 6.70
C ALA A 384 0.83 -6.57 7.77
N LEU A 385 -0.14 -7.43 7.48
CA LEU A 385 -1.18 -7.84 8.42
C LEU A 385 -0.57 -8.59 9.62
N VAL A 386 0.33 -9.55 9.36
CA VAL A 386 1.06 -10.28 10.40
C VAL A 386 1.88 -9.32 11.27
N LEU A 387 2.57 -8.36 10.67
CA LEU A 387 3.33 -7.35 11.41
C LEU A 387 2.45 -6.39 12.23
N GLU A 388 1.24 -6.07 11.77
CA GLU A 388 0.32 -5.19 12.48
C GLU A 388 -0.38 -5.91 13.65
N ILE A 389 -0.62 -7.22 13.52
CA ILE A 389 -1.14 -8.08 14.60
C ILE A 389 -0.03 -8.37 15.62
N GLY A 390 1.20 -8.58 15.16
CA GLY A 390 2.37 -8.83 16.00
C GLY A 390 2.61 -7.70 17.01
N ALA A 391 2.83 -8.06 18.28
CA ALA A 391 3.06 -7.09 19.36
C ALA A 391 4.49 -6.47 19.36
N GLY A 392 5.32 -6.79 18.36
CA GLY A 392 6.75 -6.45 18.33
C GLY A 392 7.11 -5.20 17.52
N PRO A 393 8.20 -4.49 17.87
CA PRO A 393 8.72 -3.39 17.07
C PRO A 393 9.49 -3.90 15.83
N HIS A 394 8.79 -4.13 14.72
CA HIS A 394 9.35 -4.70 13.49
C HIS A 394 9.80 -3.65 12.45
N ARG A 395 10.65 -2.68 12.84
CA ARG A 395 11.00 -1.54 11.96
C ARG A 395 11.66 -1.95 10.65
N GLY A 396 12.61 -2.89 10.70
CA GLY A 396 13.30 -3.38 9.51
C GLY A 396 12.34 -4.04 8.53
N SER A 397 11.39 -4.83 9.04
CA SER A 397 10.34 -5.46 8.24
C SER A 397 9.39 -4.43 7.63
N TRP A 398 8.99 -3.40 8.37
CA TRP A 398 8.19 -2.30 7.82
C TRP A 398 8.93 -1.47 6.77
N ALA A 399 10.23 -1.25 6.95
CA ALA A 399 11.07 -0.60 5.94
C ALA A 399 11.15 -1.44 4.67
N LEU A 400 11.33 -2.76 4.81
CA LEU A 400 11.33 -3.69 3.69
C LEU A 400 9.99 -3.69 2.96
N ILE A 401 8.86 -3.72 3.69
CA ILE A 401 7.52 -3.61 3.09
C ILE A 401 7.37 -2.30 2.34
N ALA A 402 7.82 -1.16 2.89
CA ALA A 402 7.74 0.13 2.21
C ALA A 402 8.50 0.12 0.88
N VAL A 403 9.72 -0.43 0.86
CA VAL A 403 10.54 -0.52 -0.36
C VAL A 403 9.92 -1.48 -1.37
N LEU A 404 9.56 -2.69 -0.95
CA LEU A 404 9.00 -3.70 -1.86
C LEU A 404 7.64 -3.28 -2.42
N SER A 405 6.76 -2.71 -1.59
CA SER A 405 5.47 -2.19 -2.06
C SER A 405 5.64 -1.00 -3.00
N GLY A 406 6.59 -0.09 -2.74
CA GLY A 406 6.86 1.04 -3.61
C GLY A 406 7.42 0.60 -4.97
N ALA A 407 8.36 -0.36 -4.98
CA ALA A 407 8.92 -0.92 -6.19
C ALA A 407 7.86 -1.69 -7.01
N ALA A 408 7.05 -2.52 -6.35
CA ALA A 408 5.97 -3.24 -7.00
C ALA A 408 4.88 -2.28 -7.54
N ALA A 409 4.53 -1.22 -6.80
CA ALA A 409 3.61 -0.20 -7.28
C ALA A 409 4.11 0.47 -8.57
N ALA A 410 5.40 0.83 -8.62
CA ALA A 410 6.01 1.39 -9.82
C ALA A 410 5.98 0.40 -11.00
N TYR A 411 6.27 -0.88 -10.75
CA TYR A 411 6.18 -1.92 -11.78
C TYR A 411 4.77 -2.01 -12.37
N PHE A 412 3.74 -2.12 -11.53
CA PHE A 412 2.35 -2.23 -12.00
C PHE A 412 1.85 -0.98 -12.70
N LEU A 413 2.34 0.20 -12.30
CA LEU A 413 2.08 1.44 -13.03
C LEU A 413 2.71 1.40 -14.42
N VAL A 414 3.98 1.01 -14.53
CA VAL A 414 4.69 0.91 -15.81
C VAL A 414 4.00 -0.10 -16.73
N ALA A 415 3.62 -1.26 -16.17
CA ALA A 415 2.87 -2.29 -16.89
C ALA A 415 1.52 -1.75 -17.43
N ALA A 416 0.80 -0.94 -16.65
CA ALA A 416 -0.43 -0.29 -17.10
C ALA A 416 -0.18 0.79 -18.16
N THR A 417 0.96 1.49 -18.13
CA THR A 417 1.26 2.58 -19.08
C THR A 417 1.82 2.12 -20.42
N ILE A 418 2.62 1.04 -20.43
CA ILE A 418 3.31 0.55 -21.64
C ILE A 418 2.57 -0.65 -22.26
N GLY A 419 1.95 -1.48 -21.42
CA GLY A 419 1.15 -2.62 -21.86
C GLY A 419 -0.35 -2.31 -21.84
N VAL A 420 -1.16 -3.37 -21.70
CA VAL A 420 -2.61 -3.24 -21.57
C VAL A 420 -2.97 -2.70 -20.20
N THR A 421 -3.74 -1.61 -20.16
CA THR A 421 -4.36 -1.16 -18.90
C THR A 421 -5.47 -2.13 -18.51
N MET A 422 -5.21 -2.91 -17.45
CA MET A 422 -6.16 -3.84 -16.85
C MET A 422 -6.49 -3.45 -15.42
N ASN A 423 -7.65 -3.89 -14.92
CA ASN A 423 -8.05 -3.68 -13.52
C ASN A 423 -6.99 -4.15 -12.54
N LEU A 424 -6.40 -5.33 -12.79
CA LEU A 424 -5.42 -5.92 -11.91
C LEU A 424 -4.18 -5.03 -11.74
N ASN A 425 -3.62 -4.53 -12.84
CA ASN A 425 -2.46 -3.62 -12.81
C ASN A 425 -2.79 -2.33 -12.05
N LEU A 426 -3.95 -1.74 -12.33
CA LEU A 426 -4.38 -0.48 -11.73
C LEU A 426 -4.70 -0.62 -10.23
N SER A 427 -5.46 -1.66 -9.86
CA SER A 427 -5.81 -1.98 -8.48
C SER A 427 -4.56 -2.26 -7.65
N TYR A 428 -3.60 -3.02 -8.19
CA TYR A 428 -2.34 -3.32 -7.49
C TYR A 428 -1.48 -2.06 -7.32
N PHE A 429 -1.35 -1.23 -8.35
CA PHE A 429 -0.67 0.06 -8.24
C PHE A 429 -1.25 0.92 -7.10
N ILE A 430 -2.57 1.06 -7.02
CA ILE A 430 -3.24 1.86 -5.99
C ILE A 430 -3.03 1.26 -4.60
N LEU A 431 -3.32 -0.03 -4.43
CA LEU A 431 -3.23 -0.73 -3.15
C LEU A 431 -1.81 -0.74 -2.60
N LEU A 432 -0.82 -1.03 -3.45
CA LEU A 432 0.59 -1.04 -3.06
C LEU A 432 1.09 0.36 -2.73
N SER A 433 0.68 1.39 -3.47
CA SER A 433 1.02 2.78 -3.15
C SER A 433 0.49 3.17 -1.77
N VAL A 434 -0.76 2.82 -1.44
CA VAL A 434 -1.33 3.05 -0.11
C VAL A 434 -0.59 2.24 0.96
N LEU A 435 -0.24 0.98 0.69
CA LEU A 435 0.56 0.16 1.60
C LEU A 435 1.92 0.80 1.89
N THR A 436 2.58 1.36 0.88
CA THR A 436 3.83 2.12 1.04
C THR A 436 3.64 3.30 2.00
N LEU A 437 2.57 4.09 1.81
CA LEU A 437 2.24 5.22 2.69
C LEU A 437 1.97 4.79 4.14
N ILE A 438 1.36 3.63 4.35
CA ILE A 438 1.12 3.05 5.68
C ILE A 438 2.42 2.57 6.33
N ALA A 439 3.33 1.99 5.54
CA ALA A 439 4.58 1.41 6.00
C ALA A 439 5.66 2.45 6.37
N ILE A 440 5.74 3.56 5.62
CA ILE A 440 6.74 4.63 5.82
C ILE A 440 6.74 5.13 7.29
N PRO A 441 5.63 5.59 7.89
CA PRO A 441 5.65 6.09 9.26
C PRO A 441 6.07 5.02 10.28
N ARG A 442 5.77 3.75 10.03
CA ARG A 442 6.09 2.62 10.93
C ARG A 442 7.58 2.28 10.90
N ALA A 443 8.18 2.30 9.72
CA ALA A 443 9.62 2.12 9.52
C ALA A 443 10.45 3.15 10.30
N PHE A 444 9.99 4.41 10.33
CA PHE A 444 10.69 5.52 10.97
C PHE A 444 10.18 5.87 12.37
N SER A 445 9.13 5.20 12.87
CA SER A 445 8.56 5.49 14.19
C SER A 445 9.58 5.23 15.31
N ALA A 446 9.75 6.18 16.22
CA ALA A 446 10.62 6.04 17.39
C ALA A 446 9.96 5.19 18.50
N GLY A 447 9.58 3.94 18.20
CA GLY A 447 9.23 2.95 19.22
C GLY A 447 10.49 2.33 19.82
N LYS A 448 10.89 2.77 21.03
CA LYS A 448 12.03 2.29 21.85
C LYS A 448 13.21 1.74 21.02
N MET A 449 14.16 2.61 20.65
CA MET A 449 15.51 2.14 20.37
C MET A 449 15.94 1.28 21.55
N GLY A 450 16.17 -0.01 21.29
CA GLY A 450 16.85 -0.90 22.22
C GLY A 450 18.28 -0.42 22.40
N TRP A 451 18.45 0.61 23.23
CA TRP A 451 19.69 0.89 23.94
C TRP A 451 19.66 0.09 25.24
N SER A 452 19.79 -1.23 25.09
CA SER A 452 20.51 -2.13 26.00
C SER A 452 20.39 -3.58 25.48
N ARG A 453 21.12 -3.90 24.41
CA ARG A 453 21.63 -5.28 24.28
C ARG A 453 22.79 -5.44 25.26
N SER A 454 22.44 -5.57 26.53
CA SER A 454 23.31 -6.03 27.62
C SER A 454 22.48 -6.20 28.90
N ALA A 455 21.44 -7.02 28.81
CA ALA A 455 20.85 -7.69 29.98
C ALA A 455 20.20 -8.98 29.51
N SER A 456 21.04 -9.95 29.13
CA SER A 456 20.70 -11.35 29.36
C SER A 456 20.56 -11.55 30.86
N MET A 457 19.38 -11.28 31.43
CA MET A 457 18.99 -11.94 32.67
C MET A 457 18.48 -13.32 32.28
N ARG A 458 19.39 -14.30 32.27
CA ARG A 458 19.03 -15.62 32.77
C ARG A 458 18.59 -15.42 34.21
N TYR A 459 17.37 -15.85 34.54
CA TYR A 459 17.07 -16.57 35.77
C TYR A 459 15.65 -17.15 35.65
N GLY A 460 15.54 -18.45 35.92
CA GLY A 460 14.30 -19.23 35.94
C GLY A 460 14.26 -20.26 34.82
#